data_AF-A0A1X6MU81-F1
#
_entry.id   AF-A0A1X6MU81-F1
#
_cell.length_a   1.000
_cell.length_b   1.000
_cell.length_c   1.000
_cell.angle_alpha   90.00
_cell.angle_beta   90.00
_cell.angle_gamma   90.00
#
_symmetry.space_group_name_H-M   'P 1'
#
loop_
_entity.id
_entity.type
_entity.pdbx_description
1 polymer ?
#
loop_
_entity_poly.entity_id
_entity_poly.type
_entity_poly.pdbx_seq_one_letter_code
_entity_poly.pdbx_strand_id
1 'polypeptide(L)'
;DVRRTCESDPLDTLPRALIPRSHASLRPPVLRFGWVADDEKLLELAEKYDCIITKAAYDPKDVEDEDEDEDEDEDEDEDKDKDEDDDPRWPGVDMLDTMNDVIVQVANDLGIELPNLEIGGAMRGSECTIVSLFTNYDVTQKLPSQEDIERYGAALGVTEKPKWYLDEMNCWWTTRRYLW
;
A
#
# COMPACT_ATOMS: atom_id res chain seq x y z
N ASP A 1 19.00 6.81 -17.73
CA ASP A 1 18.12 5.68 -18.09
C ASP A 1 17.51 5.15 -16.80
N VAL A 2 16.47 5.84 -16.32
CA VAL A 2 15.90 5.67 -14.96
C VAL A 2 14.79 4.60 -14.96
N ARG A 3 14.36 4.16 -16.14
CA ARG A 3 13.29 3.18 -16.36
C ARG A 3 13.75 1.72 -16.27
N ARG A 4 14.99 1.46 -15.85
CA ARG A 4 15.61 0.13 -15.89
C ARG A 4 15.85 -0.53 -14.53
N THR A 5 15.30 0.04 -13.44
CA THR A 5 15.64 -0.38 -12.06
C THR A 5 14.42 -0.58 -11.14
N CYS A 6 13.27 -1.00 -11.68
CA CYS A 6 12.05 -1.21 -10.88
C CYS A 6 11.64 -2.69 -10.76
N GLU A 7 12.57 -3.63 -10.96
CA GLU A 7 12.32 -5.06 -10.79
C GLU A 7 13.14 -5.56 -9.60
N SER A 8 12.53 -5.62 -8.40
CA SER A 8 13.13 -6.33 -7.28
C SER A 8 12.33 -7.60 -7.00
N ASP A 9 13.02 -8.74 -6.99
CA ASP A 9 12.41 -9.99 -6.54
C ASP A 9 12.13 -9.93 -5.04
N PRO A 10 10.97 -10.41 -4.58
CA PRO A 10 10.67 -10.44 -3.16
C PRO A 10 11.61 -11.40 -2.41
N LEU A 11 11.98 -11.04 -1.19
CA LEU A 11 12.91 -11.82 -0.37
C LEU A 11 12.15 -12.77 0.55
N ASP A 12 12.58 -14.03 0.63
CA ASP A 12 12.01 -14.99 1.58
C ASP A 12 12.39 -14.69 3.04
N THR A 13 13.52 -14.01 3.25
CA THR A 13 14.03 -13.66 4.59
C THR A 13 14.59 -12.25 4.61
N LEU A 14 14.32 -11.49 5.67
CA LEU A 14 14.84 -10.13 5.84
C LEU A 14 16.35 -10.15 6.17
N PRO A 15 17.23 -9.59 5.30
CA PRO A 15 18.64 -9.45 5.62
C PRO A 15 18.86 -8.53 6.82
N ARG A 16 19.77 -8.90 7.74
CA ARG A 16 20.05 -8.13 8.96
C ARG A 16 20.49 -6.69 8.70
N ALA A 17 21.07 -6.40 7.53
CA ALA A 17 21.46 -5.04 7.14
C ALA A 17 20.25 -4.12 6.91
N LEU A 18 19.08 -4.70 6.60
CA LEU A 18 17.82 -4.00 6.36
C LEU A 18 16.97 -3.88 7.63
N ILE A 19 17.44 -4.35 8.78
CA ILE A 19 16.78 -4.12 10.08
C ILE A 19 17.26 -2.75 10.60
N PRO A 20 16.35 -1.78 10.80
CA PRO A 20 16.70 -0.46 11.31
C PRO A 20 17.39 -0.54 12.67
N ARG A 21 18.40 0.32 12.88
CA ARG A 21 19.11 0.45 14.15
C ARG A 21 18.87 1.84 14.71
N SER A 22 18.50 1.95 15.98
CA SER A 22 18.10 3.21 16.61
C SER A 22 19.16 4.33 16.55
N HIS A 23 20.45 3.96 16.42
CA HIS A 23 21.57 4.91 16.39
C HIS A 23 22.28 5.01 15.03
N ALA A 24 21.76 4.36 13.97
CA ALA A 24 22.36 4.50 12.64
C ALA A 24 22.00 5.86 12.04
N SER A 25 23.00 6.54 11.46
CA SER A 25 22.80 7.78 10.69
C SER A 25 22.14 7.53 9.34
N LEU A 26 22.29 6.33 8.80
CA LEU A 26 21.68 5.87 7.56
C LEU A 26 20.65 4.80 7.86
N ARG A 27 19.44 4.98 7.35
CA ARG A 27 18.32 4.05 7.50
C ARG A 27 18.10 3.25 6.22
N PRO A 28 17.81 1.95 6.33
CA PRO A 28 17.53 1.11 5.18
C PRO A 28 16.23 1.54 4.49
N PRO A 29 16.03 1.15 3.22
CA PRO A 29 14.73 1.27 2.59
C PRO A 29 13.65 0.52 3.38
N VAL A 30 12.39 0.88 3.14
CA VAL A 30 11.25 0.18 3.72
C VAL A 30 11.00 -1.11 2.95
N LEU A 31 10.88 -2.22 3.69
CA LEU A 31 10.38 -3.47 3.15
C LEU A 31 9.12 -3.85 3.88
N ARG A 32 8.14 -4.33 3.13
CA ARG A 32 6.83 -4.76 3.59
C ARG A 32 6.76 -6.28 3.58
N PHE A 33 6.30 -6.85 4.67
CA PHE A 33 6.08 -8.29 4.75
C PHE A 33 4.61 -8.60 4.52
N GLY A 34 4.33 -9.43 3.51
CA GLY A 34 2.95 -9.68 3.14
C GLY A 34 2.80 -10.49 1.86
N TRP A 35 1.67 -10.29 1.19
CA TRP A 35 1.33 -10.97 -0.06
C TRP A 35 0.97 -9.96 -1.13
N VAL A 36 1.10 -10.39 -2.39
CA VAL A 36 0.49 -9.67 -3.52
C VAL A 36 -1.03 -9.69 -3.31
N ALA A 37 -1.65 -8.51 -3.44
CA ALA A 37 -3.08 -8.38 -3.35
C ALA A 37 -3.74 -9.07 -4.55
N ASP A 38 -4.83 -9.78 -4.28
CA ASP A 38 -5.70 -10.35 -5.29
C ASP A 38 -6.97 -9.48 -5.30
N ASP A 39 -6.94 -8.42 -6.10
CA ASP A 39 -7.94 -7.36 -6.09
C ASP A 39 -9.36 -7.93 -6.30
N GLU A 40 -9.51 -8.93 -7.18
CA GLU A 40 -10.79 -9.60 -7.42
C GLU A 40 -11.32 -10.29 -6.16
N LYS A 41 -10.48 -11.05 -5.44
CA LYS A 41 -10.90 -11.70 -4.19
C LYS A 41 -11.19 -10.70 -3.08
N LEU A 42 -10.42 -9.63 -3.00
CA LEU A 42 -10.65 -8.60 -1.99
C LEU A 42 -11.97 -7.86 -2.24
N LEU A 43 -12.34 -7.64 -3.49
CA LEU A 43 -13.65 -7.07 -3.85
C LEU A 43 -14.81 -8.05 -3.61
N GLU A 44 -14.65 -9.34 -3.91
CA GLU A 44 -15.64 -10.35 -3.53
C GLU A 44 -15.87 -10.40 -2.01
N LEU A 45 -14.80 -10.20 -1.23
CA LEU A 45 -14.89 -10.05 0.22
C LEU A 45 -15.58 -8.73 0.60
N ALA A 46 -15.30 -7.62 -0.09
CA ALA A 46 -15.96 -6.34 0.15
C ALA A 46 -17.48 -6.43 -0.04
N GLU A 47 -17.93 -7.08 -1.11
CA GLU A 47 -19.35 -7.37 -1.34
C GLU A 47 -19.95 -8.20 -0.19
N LYS A 48 -19.23 -9.21 0.26
CA LYS A 48 -19.68 -10.09 1.36
C LYS A 48 -19.78 -9.35 2.69
N TYR A 49 -18.87 -8.41 2.95
CA TYR A 49 -18.84 -7.60 4.17
C TYR A 49 -19.73 -6.35 4.09
N ASP A 50 -20.28 -6.03 2.91
CA ASP A 50 -21.06 -4.82 2.65
C ASP A 50 -20.25 -3.54 2.95
N CYS A 51 -18.98 -3.52 2.55
CA CYS A 51 -18.03 -2.44 2.83
C CYS A 51 -17.41 -1.80 1.58
N ILE A 52 -18.13 -1.83 0.46
CA ILE A 52 -17.71 -1.13 -0.76
C ILE A 52 -17.78 0.37 -0.54
N ILE A 53 -16.66 1.05 -0.76
CA ILE A 53 -16.55 2.51 -0.70
C ILE A 53 -16.60 3.05 -2.12
N THR A 54 -17.52 3.97 -2.37
CA THR A 54 -17.62 4.67 -3.66
C THR A 54 -16.86 5.98 -3.59
N LYS A 55 -16.13 6.32 -4.65
CA LYS A 55 -15.52 7.64 -4.82
C LYS A 55 -16.61 8.71 -4.64
N ALA A 56 -16.33 9.72 -3.83
CA ALA A 56 -17.21 10.87 -3.75
C ALA A 56 -17.33 11.49 -5.14
N ALA A 57 -18.55 11.86 -5.55
CA ALA A 57 -18.70 12.65 -6.76
C ALA A 57 -17.94 13.96 -6.52
N TYR A 58 -16.90 14.20 -7.33
CA TYR A 58 -16.18 15.47 -7.33
C TYR A 58 -17.20 16.61 -7.42
N ASP A 59 -17.34 17.40 -6.34
CA ASP A 59 -18.07 18.66 -6.40
C ASP A 59 -17.05 19.72 -6.83
N PRO A 60 -17.18 20.32 -8.03
CA PRO A 60 -16.26 21.35 -8.51
C PRO A 60 -16.15 22.57 -7.59
N LYS A 61 -16.98 22.68 -6.56
CA LYS A 61 -16.94 23.73 -5.55
C LYS A 61 -15.97 23.48 -4.40
N ASP A 62 -15.38 22.29 -4.27
CA ASP A 62 -14.37 22.02 -3.23
C ASP A 62 -12.98 22.57 -3.60
N VAL A 63 -12.86 23.25 -4.74
CA VAL A 63 -11.70 24.07 -5.13
C VAL A 63 -12.01 25.53 -4.81
N GLU A 64 -12.23 25.86 -3.53
CA GLU A 64 -12.26 27.28 -3.11
C GLU A 64 -10.82 27.79 -2.97
N ASP A 65 -10.38 28.51 -4.00
CA ASP A 65 -9.45 29.64 -4.03
C ASP A 65 -8.45 29.79 -2.85
N GLU A 66 -7.22 29.29 -3.03
CA GLU A 66 -6.02 29.86 -2.40
C GLU A 66 -4.93 30.04 -3.46
N ASP A 67 -4.99 31.17 -4.18
CA ASP A 67 -3.91 32.18 -4.25
C ASP A 67 -4.09 33.07 -5.51
N GLU A 68 -4.62 34.28 -5.30
CA GLU A 68 -4.39 35.40 -6.20
C GLU A 68 -2.93 35.84 -6.05
N ASP A 69 -2.06 35.40 -6.96
CA ASP A 69 -0.86 36.17 -7.32
C ASP A 69 -0.79 36.22 -8.85
N GLU A 70 -1.05 37.42 -9.39
CA GLU A 70 -0.88 37.76 -10.80
C GLU A 70 0.58 37.54 -11.22
N ASP A 71 0.82 36.60 -12.12
CA ASP A 71 1.89 36.72 -13.11
C ASP A 71 1.43 36.03 -14.41
N GLU A 72 1.25 36.86 -15.45
CA GLU A 72 1.00 36.44 -16.82
C GLU A 72 2.18 35.61 -17.34
N ASP A 73 1.93 34.35 -17.69
CA ASP A 73 2.54 33.72 -18.86
C ASP A 73 1.66 32.52 -19.30
N GLU A 74 1.16 32.62 -20.53
CA GLU A 74 0.39 31.61 -21.25
C GLU A 74 1.23 30.34 -21.43
N ASP A 75 0.76 29.20 -20.91
CA ASP A 75 0.84 27.91 -21.57
C ASP A 75 -0.31 27.02 -21.03
N GLU A 76 -1.37 26.89 -21.84
CA GLU A 76 -2.49 25.97 -21.64
C GLU A 76 -2.00 24.53 -21.73
N ASP A 77 -1.74 23.90 -20.59
CA ASP A 77 -1.84 22.45 -20.45
C ASP A 77 -2.97 22.16 -19.44
N GLU A 78 -4.21 22.11 -19.97
CA GLU A 78 -5.35 21.47 -19.30
C GLU A 78 -5.01 19.97 -19.15
N ASP A 79 -4.21 19.63 -18.13
CA ASP A 79 -4.11 18.26 -17.61
C ASP A 79 -5.45 17.94 -16.93
N LYS A 80 -6.44 17.61 -17.77
CA LYS A 80 -7.58 16.81 -17.35
C LYS A 80 -6.99 15.47 -16.94
N ASP A 81 -6.69 15.33 -15.65
CA ASP A 81 -6.65 14.06 -14.94
C ASP A 81 -7.98 13.36 -15.21
N LYS A 82 -8.07 12.72 -16.37
CA LYS A 82 -9.03 11.65 -16.56
C LYS A 82 -8.54 10.58 -15.61
N ASP A 83 -9.36 10.25 -14.63
CA ASP A 83 -9.25 9.01 -13.87
C ASP A 83 -9.25 7.82 -14.86
N GLU A 84 -8.12 7.58 -15.54
CA GLU A 84 -7.92 6.45 -16.45
C GLU A 84 -7.85 5.12 -15.68
N ASP A 85 -7.94 5.18 -14.35
CA ASP A 85 -7.87 4.05 -13.42
C ASP A 85 -9.23 3.57 -12.89
N ASP A 86 -10.35 4.05 -13.43
CA ASP A 86 -11.65 3.44 -13.14
C ASP A 86 -11.72 2.08 -13.87
N ASP A 87 -11.49 0.98 -13.15
CA ASP A 87 -11.70 -0.37 -13.68
C ASP A 87 -13.15 -0.44 -14.21
N PRO A 88 -13.38 -0.71 -15.51
CA PRO A 88 -14.71 -0.74 -16.08
C PRO A 88 -15.65 -1.75 -15.40
N ARG A 89 -15.10 -2.73 -14.68
CA ARG A 89 -15.85 -3.72 -13.88
C ARG A 89 -16.41 -3.12 -12.59
N TRP A 90 -15.76 -2.08 -12.04
CA TRP A 90 -16.09 -1.46 -10.76
C TRP A 90 -16.15 0.08 -10.86
N PRO A 91 -17.06 0.63 -11.68
CA PRO A 91 -17.11 2.06 -11.93
C PRO A 91 -17.44 2.84 -10.65
N GLY A 92 -16.63 3.87 -10.35
CA GLY A 92 -16.82 4.73 -9.19
C GLY A 92 -16.52 4.09 -7.83
N VAL A 93 -15.90 2.91 -7.78
CA VAL A 93 -15.42 2.31 -6.52
C VAL A 93 -14.05 2.90 -6.17
N ASP A 94 -13.87 3.28 -4.91
CA ASP A 94 -12.54 3.58 -4.38
C ASP A 94 -11.87 2.25 -4.01
N MET A 95 -11.04 1.75 -4.93
CA MET A 95 -10.42 0.44 -4.82
C MET A 95 -9.55 0.32 -3.56
N LEU A 96 -8.74 1.34 -3.30
CA LEU A 96 -7.70 1.29 -2.28
C LEU A 96 -8.32 1.39 -0.88
N ASP A 97 -9.30 2.29 -0.70
CA ASP A 97 -10.06 2.40 0.55
C ASP A 97 -10.92 1.16 0.79
N THR A 98 -11.59 0.64 -0.24
CA THR A 98 -12.39 -0.59 -0.13
C THR A 98 -11.53 -1.79 0.29
N MET A 99 -10.39 -2.00 -0.37
CA MET A 99 -9.48 -3.09 -0.03
C MET A 99 -8.89 -2.92 1.38
N ASN A 100 -8.54 -1.69 1.79
CA ASN A 100 -8.08 -1.40 3.14
C ASN A 100 -9.13 -1.75 4.20
N ASP A 101 -10.39 -1.40 3.97
CA ASP A 101 -11.46 -1.71 4.92
C ASP A 101 -11.68 -3.22 5.04
N VAL A 102 -11.64 -3.95 3.92
CA VAL A 102 -11.71 -5.43 3.90
C VAL A 102 -10.61 -6.07 4.73
N ILE A 103 -9.34 -5.69 4.50
CA ILE A 103 -8.21 -6.32 5.21
C ILE A 103 -8.28 -6.05 6.72
N VAL A 104 -8.75 -4.87 7.13
CA VAL A 104 -8.98 -4.50 8.53
C VAL A 104 -10.14 -5.29 9.12
N GLN A 105 -11.26 -5.40 8.41
CA GLN A 105 -12.43 -6.15 8.87
C GLN A 105 -12.10 -7.64 9.07
N VAL A 106 -11.35 -8.25 8.14
CA VAL A 106 -10.90 -9.64 8.26
C VAL A 106 -9.99 -9.83 9.48
N ALA A 107 -9.10 -8.86 9.78
CA ALA A 107 -8.23 -8.94 10.95
C ALA A 107 -9.04 -8.86 12.25
N ASN A 108 -10.03 -7.96 12.29
CA ASN A 108 -10.95 -7.79 13.41
C ASN A 108 -11.78 -9.05 13.68
N ASP A 109 -12.35 -9.67 12.65
CA ASP A 109 -13.14 -10.90 12.77
C ASP A 109 -12.33 -12.06 13.36
N LEU A 110 -11.04 -12.11 13.04
CA LEU A 110 -10.12 -13.13 13.54
C LEU A 110 -9.53 -12.78 14.92
N GLY A 111 -9.70 -11.55 15.40
CA GLY A 111 -9.14 -11.04 16.63
C GLY A 111 -7.61 -10.92 16.60
N ILE A 112 -7.04 -10.63 15.42
CA ILE A 112 -5.60 -10.55 15.19
C ILE A 112 -5.16 -9.08 15.19
N GLU A 113 -4.15 -8.75 16.00
CA GLU A 113 -3.51 -7.44 15.99
C GLU A 113 -2.34 -7.44 15.00
N LEU A 114 -2.43 -6.60 13.96
CA LEU A 114 -1.39 -6.40 12.96
C LEU A 114 -0.87 -4.95 13.05
N PRO A 115 0.42 -4.70 13.31
CA PRO A 115 0.90 -3.40 13.75
C PRO A 115 0.95 -2.33 12.64
N ASN A 116 1.09 -2.74 11.37
CA ASN A 116 1.11 -1.82 10.23
C ASN A 116 0.43 -2.49 9.03
N LEU A 117 -0.85 -2.83 9.26
CA LEU A 117 -1.71 -3.44 8.26
C LEU A 117 -2.19 -2.38 7.28
N GLU A 118 -1.78 -2.50 6.02
CA GLU A 118 -2.21 -1.59 4.96
C GLU A 118 -2.07 -2.23 3.58
N ILE A 119 -2.80 -1.70 2.61
CA ILE A 119 -2.54 -1.88 1.19
C ILE A 119 -1.41 -0.93 0.78
N GLY A 120 -0.32 -1.46 0.23
CA GLY A 120 0.84 -0.67 -0.18
C GLY A 120 1.38 -1.05 -1.56
N GLY A 121 2.07 -0.11 -2.21
CA GLY A 121 2.78 -0.35 -3.46
C GLY A 121 4.14 -1.02 -3.25
N ALA A 122 4.51 -1.94 -4.14
CA ALA A 122 5.78 -2.63 -4.14
C ALA A 122 6.54 -2.49 -5.47
N MET A 123 7.87 -2.30 -5.39
CA MET A 123 8.78 -2.25 -6.54
C MET A 123 8.91 -3.63 -7.21
N ARG A 124 7.99 -3.96 -8.12
CA ARG A 124 7.96 -5.25 -8.82
C ARG A 124 7.49 -5.16 -10.28
N GLY A 125 8.30 -4.62 -11.17
CA GLY A 125 8.08 -4.67 -12.62
C GLY A 125 6.90 -3.83 -13.10
N SER A 126 5.68 -4.35 -12.94
CA SER A 126 4.43 -3.58 -13.00
C SER A 126 4.03 -3.14 -11.60
N GLU A 127 3.26 -2.06 -11.48
CA GLU A 127 2.66 -1.63 -10.22
C GLU A 127 2.01 -2.84 -9.53
N CYS A 128 2.50 -3.17 -8.34
CA CYS A 128 2.12 -4.36 -7.61
C CYS A 128 1.61 -3.94 -6.25
N THR A 129 0.32 -4.05 -6.06
CA THR A 129 -0.33 -3.84 -4.77
C THR A 129 -0.07 -5.03 -3.87
N ILE A 130 0.26 -4.75 -2.60
CA ILE A 130 0.51 -5.77 -1.60
C ILE A 130 -0.32 -5.53 -0.35
N VAL A 131 -0.81 -6.62 0.24
CA VAL A 131 -1.35 -6.62 1.61
C VAL A 131 -0.16 -6.68 2.55
N SER A 132 0.24 -5.54 3.11
CA SER A 132 1.34 -5.40 4.05
C SER A 132 0.86 -5.70 5.46
N LEU A 133 1.47 -6.69 6.15
CA LEU A 133 1.14 -7.01 7.53
C LEU A 133 1.93 -6.17 8.53
N PHE A 134 3.18 -5.91 8.17
CA PHE A 134 4.14 -5.11 8.91
C PHE A 134 5.37 -4.82 8.05
N THR A 135 6.22 -3.92 8.52
CA THR A 135 7.45 -3.51 7.83
C THR A 135 8.72 -4.01 8.54
N ASN A 136 9.87 -3.84 7.89
CA ASN A 136 11.17 -4.07 8.52
C ASN A 136 11.44 -3.16 9.74
N TYR A 137 10.67 -2.09 9.91
CA TYR A 137 10.72 -1.20 11.08
C TYR A 137 9.91 -1.74 12.27
N ASP A 138 9.01 -2.67 12.03
CA ASP A 138 8.13 -3.25 13.06
C ASP A 138 8.71 -4.52 13.68
N VAL A 139 9.79 -5.09 13.12
CA VAL A 139 10.35 -6.38 13.55
C VAL A 139 10.89 -6.38 14.99
N THR A 140 11.11 -5.21 15.58
CA THR A 140 11.51 -5.07 16.98
C THR A 140 10.32 -4.99 17.93
N GLN A 141 9.10 -4.91 17.41
CA GLN A 141 7.85 -4.87 18.16
C GLN A 141 7.28 -6.28 18.35
N LYS A 142 6.14 -6.37 19.04
CA LYS A 142 5.39 -7.63 19.17
C LYS A 142 4.73 -7.95 17.82
N LEU A 143 5.31 -8.89 17.08
CA LEU A 143 4.75 -9.36 15.81
C LEU A 143 3.62 -10.39 16.03
N PRO A 144 2.69 -10.52 15.06
CA PRO A 144 1.70 -11.60 15.05
C PRO A 144 2.39 -12.96 15.04
N SER A 145 1.71 -13.98 15.58
CA SER A 145 2.23 -15.36 15.52
C SER A 145 2.17 -15.90 14.09
N GLN A 146 2.99 -16.91 13.80
CA GLN A 146 2.94 -17.59 12.49
C GLN A 146 1.55 -18.20 12.22
N GLU A 147 0.89 -18.70 13.26
CA GLU A 147 -0.48 -19.23 13.16
C GLU A 147 -1.48 -18.12 12.79
N ASP A 148 -1.36 -16.94 13.38
CA ASP A 148 -2.22 -15.80 13.04
C ASP A 148 -2.00 -15.33 11.61
N ILE A 149 -0.74 -15.24 11.16
CA ILE A 149 -0.40 -14.91 9.76
C ILE A 149 -1.02 -15.93 8.79
N GLU A 150 -0.92 -17.22 9.09
CA GLU A 150 -1.49 -18.28 8.24
C GLU A 150 -3.01 -18.25 8.23
N ARG A 151 -3.65 -18.06 9.38
CA ARG A 151 -5.11 -17.92 9.49
C ARG A 151 -5.61 -16.69 8.74
N TYR A 152 -4.90 -15.58 8.84
CA TYR A 152 -5.22 -14.34 8.15
C TYR A 152 -5.07 -14.49 6.63
N GLY A 153 -3.94 -15.00 6.14
CA GLY A 153 -3.74 -15.28 4.71
C GLY A 153 -4.77 -16.24 4.14
N ALA A 154 -5.15 -17.28 4.89
CA ALA A 154 -6.21 -18.21 4.49
C ALA A 154 -7.59 -17.52 4.38
N ALA A 155 -7.90 -16.59 5.29
CA ALA A 155 -9.15 -15.82 5.24
C ALA A 155 -9.22 -14.89 4.02
N LEU A 156 -8.08 -14.39 3.56
CA LEU A 156 -7.95 -13.61 2.32
C LEU A 156 -7.88 -14.50 1.06
N GLY A 157 -7.96 -15.82 1.17
CA GLY A 157 -7.87 -16.74 0.04
C GLY A 157 -6.47 -16.85 -0.58
N VAL A 158 -5.44 -16.50 0.20
CA VAL A 158 -4.03 -16.58 -0.21
C VAL A 158 -3.48 -17.98 0.08
N THR A 159 -2.78 -18.55 -0.90
CA THR A 159 -2.16 -19.89 -0.79
C THR A 159 -0.64 -19.84 -0.70
N GLU A 160 -0.05 -18.70 -1.05
CA GLU A 160 1.39 -18.50 -1.02
C GLU A 160 1.90 -18.06 0.36
N LYS A 161 3.19 -18.27 0.59
CA LYS A 161 3.85 -17.75 1.79
C LYS A 161 4.11 -16.25 1.65
N PRO A 162 3.96 -15.47 2.72
CA PRO A 162 4.30 -14.06 2.68
C PRO A 162 5.81 -13.88 2.49
N LYS A 163 6.17 -12.80 1.81
CA LYS A 163 7.56 -12.43 1.49
C LYS A 163 7.80 -10.96 1.80
N TRP A 164 9.07 -10.56 1.72
CA TRP A 164 9.49 -9.18 1.85
C TRP A 164 9.54 -8.49 0.49
N TYR A 165 8.77 -7.43 0.33
CA TYR A 165 8.70 -6.60 -0.86
C TYR A 165 9.33 -5.24 -0.56
N LEU A 166 10.09 -4.70 -1.51
CA LEU A 166 10.62 -3.35 -1.41
C LEU A 166 9.49 -2.35 -1.65
N ASP A 167 9.26 -1.43 -0.71
CA ASP A 167 8.24 -0.40 -0.84
C ASP A 167 8.55 0.53 -2.02
N GLU A 168 7.53 0.89 -2.79
CA GLU A 168 7.66 1.76 -3.97
C GLU A 168 8.13 3.17 -3.62
N MET A 169 7.47 3.79 -2.64
CA MET A 169 7.69 5.18 -2.27
C MET A 169 8.93 5.39 -1.38
N ASN A 170 9.42 4.32 -0.76
CA ASN A 170 10.49 4.35 0.24
C ASN A 170 11.59 3.30 -0.08
N CYS A 171 11.87 3.11 -1.37
CA CYS A 171 12.84 2.13 -1.87
C CYS A 171 14.33 2.53 -1.71
N TRP A 172 14.63 3.71 -1.18
CA TRP A 172 16.01 4.22 -1.03
C TRP A 172 16.47 4.35 0.42
N TRP A 173 17.80 4.35 0.60
CA TRP A 173 18.42 4.65 1.89
C TRP A 173 18.24 6.13 2.22
N THR A 174 17.86 6.45 3.46
CA THR A 174 17.61 7.82 3.88
C THR A 174 18.30 8.16 5.19
N THR A 175 18.63 9.44 5.39
CA THR A 175 19.07 9.98 6.67
C THR A 175 17.92 10.67 7.42
N ARG A 176 16.73 10.78 6.81
CA ARG A 176 15.57 11.41 7.44
C ARG A 176 15.09 10.55 8.60
N ARG A 177 14.82 11.20 9.74
CA ARG A 177 14.29 10.53 10.95
C ARG A 177 12.80 10.18 10.85
N TYR A 178 12.10 10.86 9.95
CA TYR A 178 10.70 10.66 9.62
C TYR A 178 10.65 10.25 8.14
N LEU A 179 10.40 8.97 7.92
CA LEU A 179 9.41 8.55 6.93
C LEU A 179 8.13 8.37 7.77
N TRP A 180 6.93 8.50 7.21
CA TRP A 180 5.62 8.70 7.87
C TRP A 180 5.48 10.03 8.62
#